data_AF-A0A534SSR1-F1
#
_entry.id   AF-A0A534SSR1-F1
#
_cell.length_a   1.000
_cell.length_b   1.000
_cell.length_c   1.000
_cell.angle_alpha   90.00
_cell.angle_beta   90.00
_cell.angle_gamma   90.00
#
_symmetry.space_group_name_H-M   'P 1'
#
loop_
_entity.id
_entity.type
_entity.pdbx_description
1 polymer ?
#
loop_
_entity_poly.entity_id
_entity_poly.type
_entity_poly.pdbx_seq_one_letter_code
_entity_poly.pdbx_strand_id
1 'polypeptide(L)'
;MFTIGIVGATATVAAPANCTIFEDQVSLLNCGVISTATGTRRLRVETDCDHNVHVEIQDVPPGLYSVLVDGVERGTIRVKAKHDDGQLEYDTSPRGAQLPLAFDPFGHVDVAVSGRVVLSLDQCPAQ
;
A
#
# COMPACT_ATOMS: atom_id res chain seq x y z
N MET A 1 -11.10 -6.29 -57.88
CA MET A 1 -11.77 -7.14 -56.88
C MET A 1 -11.01 -6.94 -55.57
N PHE A 2 -11.56 -6.17 -54.63
CA PHE A 2 -10.96 -5.90 -53.32
C PHE A 2 -11.84 -6.57 -52.27
N THR A 3 -11.26 -7.49 -51.49
CA THR A 3 -11.93 -8.17 -50.38
C THR A 3 -11.36 -7.61 -49.09
N ILE A 4 -12.14 -6.82 -48.36
CA ILE A 4 -11.82 -6.33 -47.02
C ILE A 4 -12.38 -7.35 -46.03
N GLY A 5 -11.49 -8.07 -45.33
CA GLY A 5 -11.86 -8.93 -44.21
C GLY A 5 -11.94 -8.11 -42.92
N ILE A 6 -13.14 -8.03 -42.33
CA ILE A 6 -13.35 -7.41 -41.02
C ILE A 6 -13.08 -8.48 -39.95
N VAL A 7 -12.02 -8.30 -39.17
CA VAL A 7 -11.81 -9.07 -37.93
C VAL A 7 -12.61 -8.37 -36.83
N GLY A 8 -13.70 -8.99 -36.39
CA GLY A 8 -14.47 -8.53 -35.25
C GLY A 8 -13.71 -8.83 -33.95
N ALA A 9 -13.25 -7.80 -33.26
CA ALA A 9 -12.79 -7.92 -31.88
C ALA A 9 -14.02 -7.98 -30.97
N THR A 10 -14.27 -9.14 -30.35
CA THR A 10 -15.24 -9.24 -29.26
C THR A 10 -14.61 -8.66 -28.00
N ALA A 11 -14.99 -7.44 -27.63
CA ALA A 11 -14.75 -6.95 -26.28
C ALA A 11 -15.63 -7.75 -25.31
N THR A 12 -15.01 -8.62 -24.51
CA THR A 12 -15.69 -9.18 -23.33
C THR A 12 -15.83 -8.05 -22.34
N VAL A 13 -17.03 -7.44 -22.27
CA VAL A 13 -17.39 -6.57 -21.16
C VAL A 13 -17.37 -7.45 -19.92
N ALA A 14 -16.38 -7.23 -19.05
CA ALA A 14 -16.35 -7.85 -17.73
C ALA A 14 -17.68 -7.51 -17.03
N ALA A 15 -18.35 -8.54 -16.49
CA ALA A 15 -19.55 -8.36 -15.67
C ALA A 15 -19.27 -7.29 -14.58
N PRO A 16 -20.29 -6.56 -14.09
CA PRO A 16 -20.07 -5.72 -12.92
C PRO A 16 -19.61 -6.64 -11.79
N ALA A 17 -18.36 -6.46 -11.36
CA ALA A 17 -17.92 -7.07 -10.12
C ALA A 17 -18.75 -6.39 -9.04
N ASN A 18 -19.72 -7.11 -8.46
CA ASN A 18 -20.37 -6.63 -7.27
C ASN A 18 -19.38 -6.86 -6.12
N CYS A 19 -18.37 -6.01 -6.00
CA CYS A 19 -17.50 -6.02 -4.84
C CYS A 19 -18.29 -5.52 -3.62
N THR A 20 -17.89 -5.99 -2.44
CA THR A 20 -18.39 -5.42 -1.19
C THR A 20 -17.52 -4.23 -0.84
N ILE A 21 -18.13 -3.05 -0.73
CA ILE A 21 -17.44 -1.85 -0.23
C ILE A 21 -16.98 -2.17 1.19
N PHE A 22 -15.71 -1.91 1.44
CA PHE A 22 -15.04 -2.33 2.65
C PHE A 22 -14.01 -1.29 3.04
N GLU A 23 -13.84 -1.13 4.35
CA GLU A 23 -12.75 -0.36 4.90
C GLU A 23 -12.26 -1.01 6.18
N ASP A 24 -10.94 -1.13 6.29
CA ASP A 24 -10.23 -1.56 7.47
C ASP A 24 -9.09 -0.58 7.76
N GLN A 25 -8.91 -0.23 9.03
CA GLN A 25 -7.80 0.60 9.48
C GLN A 25 -7.28 0.06 10.79
N VAL A 26 -5.97 -0.22 10.80
CA VAL A 26 -5.28 -0.82 11.93
C VAL A 26 -4.07 0.03 12.30
N SER A 27 -3.84 0.17 13.60
CA SER A 27 -2.62 0.79 14.12
C SER A 27 -1.48 -0.23 14.08
N LEU A 28 -0.31 0.20 13.65
CA LEU A 28 0.89 -0.63 13.67
C LEU A 28 1.52 -0.60 15.07
N LEU A 29 1.98 -1.76 15.53
CA LEU A 29 2.77 -1.95 16.74
C LEU A 29 4.15 -1.28 16.60
N ASN A 30 4.54 -0.45 17.57
CA ASN A 30 5.88 0.10 17.64
C ASN A 30 6.87 -0.91 18.23
N CYS A 31 7.92 -1.21 17.47
CA CYS A 31 8.95 -2.19 17.82
C CYS A 31 10.15 -1.63 18.60
N GLY A 32 10.11 -0.35 18.97
CA GLY A 32 11.09 0.29 19.85
C GLY A 32 12.37 0.77 19.17
N VAL A 33 12.53 0.57 17.85
CA VAL A 33 13.66 1.14 17.09
C VAL A 33 13.62 2.68 17.13
N ILE A 34 12.41 3.24 17.01
CA ILE A 34 12.12 4.65 17.23
C ILE A 34 10.95 4.68 18.21
N SER A 35 11.22 5.01 19.47
CA SER A 35 10.25 4.88 20.57
C SER A 35 9.00 5.74 20.44
N THR A 36 9.05 6.80 19.63
CA THR A 36 7.93 7.70 19.38
C THR A 36 7.10 7.32 18.16
N ALA A 37 7.62 6.46 17.28
CA ALA A 37 6.98 6.16 16.01
C ALA A 37 5.55 5.64 16.20
N THR A 38 4.64 6.19 15.42
CA THR A 38 3.29 5.65 15.26
C THR A 38 3.02 5.43 13.78
N GLY A 39 2.04 4.58 13.47
CA GLY A 39 1.62 4.41 12.08
C GLY A 39 0.35 3.62 11.95
N THR A 40 -0.22 3.68 10.76
CA THR A 40 -1.45 2.97 10.40
C THR A 40 -1.33 2.32 9.05
N ARG A 41 -2.07 1.23 8.87
CA ARG A 41 -2.39 0.67 7.56
C ARG A 41 -3.89 0.75 7.38
N ARG A 42 -4.32 1.37 6.28
CA ARG A 42 -5.72 1.39 5.85
C ARG A 42 -5.87 0.60 4.55
N LEU A 43 -6.91 -0.21 4.46
CA LEU A 43 -7.35 -0.88 3.24
C LEU A 43 -8.78 -0.44 2.94
N ARG A 44 -9.05 0.01 1.72
CA ARG A 44 -10.37 0.33 1.21
C ARG A 44 -10.69 -0.45 -0.06
N VAL A 45 -11.96 -0.85 -0.20
CA VAL A 45 -12.59 -1.28 -1.45
C VAL A 45 -13.66 -0.26 -1.77
N GLU A 46 -13.50 0.47 -2.87
CA GLU A 46 -14.37 1.56 -3.28
C GLU A 46 -15.59 1.09 -4.08
N THR A 47 -16.49 2.01 -4.42
CA THR A 47 -17.76 1.72 -5.12
C THR A 47 -17.56 1.20 -6.55
N ASP A 48 -16.43 1.50 -7.17
CA ASP A 48 -15.99 1.03 -8.49
C ASP A 48 -15.07 -0.21 -8.40
N CYS A 49 -14.99 -0.80 -7.21
CA CYS A 49 -14.15 -1.96 -6.90
C CYS A 49 -12.65 -1.71 -6.97
N ASP A 50 -12.24 -0.44 -6.94
CA ASP A 50 -10.85 -0.08 -6.76
C ASP A 50 -10.41 -0.43 -5.33
N HIS A 51 -9.25 -1.04 -5.21
CA HIS A 51 -8.63 -1.37 -3.93
C HIS A 51 -7.51 -0.39 -3.64
N ASN A 52 -7.55 0.21 -2.46
CA ASN A 52 -6.56 1.17 -2.02
C ASN A 52 -5.93 0.72 -0.69
N VAL A 53 -4.60 0.64 -0.65
CA VAL A 53 -3.84 0.43 0.59
C VAL A 53 -3.06 1.69 0.88
N HIS A 54 -3.25 2.25 2.07
CA HIS A 54 -2.54 3.42 2.54
C HIS A 54 -1.74 3.06 3.79
N VAL A 55 -0.43 3.36 3.78
CA VAL A 55 0.45 3.20 4.93
C VAL A 55 0.98 4.56 5.31
N GLU A 56 0.74 4.95 6.56
CA GLU A 56 1.16 6.23 7.12
C GLU A 56 2.04 6.00 8.34
N ILE A 57 3.09 6.81 8.49
CA ILE A 57 3.95 6.86 9.66
C ILE A 57 4.04 8.30 10.18
N GLN A 58 4.11 8.45 11.49
CA GLN A 58 4.21 9.74 12.20
C GLN A 58 5.23 9.64 13.35
N ASP A 59 5.64 10.79 13.88
CA ASP A 59 6.59 10.92 14.98
C ASP A 59 7.95 10.23 14.72
N VAL A 60 8.39 10.25 13.45
CA VAL A 60 9.65 9.66 13.00
C VAL A 60 10.62 10.72 12.44
N PRO A 61 11.95 10.54 12.57
CA PRO A 61 12.91 11.47 11.98
C PRO A 61 12.82 11.51 10.43
N PRO A 62 13.25 12.62 9.79
CA PRO A 62 13.41 12.68 8.34
C PRO A 62 14.28 11.54 7.82
N GLY A 63 13.82 10.86 6.76
CA GLY A 63 14.47 9.64 6.30
C GLY A 63 13.67 8.89 5.24
N LEU A 64 14.19 7.72 4.90
CA LEU A 64 13.57 6.76 3.99
C LEU A 64 13.18 5.51 4.80
N TYR A 65 11.92 5.12 4.69
CA TYR A 65 11.34 3.99 5.41
C TYR A 65 10.76 3.02 4.41
N SER A 66 11.30 1.81 4.35
CA SER A 66 10.79 0.76 3.45
C SER A 66 9.50 0.20 4.02
N VAL A 67 8.49 0.06 3.17
CA VAL A 67 7.25 -0.67 3.48
C VAL A 67 7.41 -2.07 2.92
N LEU A 68 7.32 -3.08 3.77
CA LEU A 68 7.37 -4.48 3.41
C LEU A 68 5.99 -5.10 3.57
N VAL A 69 5.60 -5.93 2.61
CA VAL A 69 4.39 -6.76 2.70
C VAL A 69 4.82 -8.21 2.56
N ASP A 70 4.53 -9.00 3.58
CA ASP A 70 4.99 -10.39 3.73
C ASP A 70 6.51 -10.54 3.53
N GLY A 71 7.27 -9.58 4.08
CA GLY A 71 8.73 -9.53 3.99
C GLY A 71 9.31 -9.07 2.65
N VAL A 72 8.47 -8.73 1.67
CA VAL A 72 8.91 -8.18 0.36
C VAL A 72 8.74 -6.68 0.36
N GLU A 73 9.80 -5.92 0.06
CA GLU A 73 9.72 -4.47 -0.08
C GLU A 73 8.77 -4.07 -1.22
N ARG A 74 7.75 -3.27 -0.90
CA ARG A 74 6.74 -2.76 -1.84
C ARG A 74 6.88 -1.27 -2.11
N GLY A 75 7.83 -0.60 -1.50
CA GLY A 75 8.12 0.81 -1.75
C GLY A 75 8.71 1.49 -0.53
N THR A 76 8.89 2.80 -0.65
CA THR A 76 9.58 3.59 0.36
C THR A 76 8.81 4.86 0.69
N ILE A 77 8.49 5.07 1.95
CA ILE A 77 7.99 6.33 2.49
C ILE A 77 9.16 7.30 2.64
N ARG A 78 9.00 8.53 2.13
CA ARG A 78 9.98 9.61 2.30
C ARG A 78 9.46 10.66 3.27
N VAL A 79 10.07 10.73 4.45
CA VAL A 79 9.82 11.78 5.44
C VAL A 79 10.76 12.94 5.15
N LYS A 80 10.20 14.13 4.88
CA LYS A 80 10.98 15.31 4.46
C LYS A 80 11.54 16.09 5.65
N ALA A 81 12.55 16.92 5.41
CA ALA A 81 13.05 17.82 6.45
C ALA A 81 11.94 18.76 6.95
N LYS A 82 11.85 18.94 8.28
CA LYS A 82 10.81 19.69 9.01
C LYS A 82 9.43 19.02 9.11
N HIS A 83 9.33 17.78 8.65
CA HIS A 83 8.17 16.92 8.87
C HIS A 83 8.61 15.71 9.71
N ASP A 84 7.69 15.16 10.47
CA ASP A 84 7.84 13.92 11.23
C ASP A 84 6.88 12.82 10.74
N ASP A 85 6.20 13.09 9.62
CA ASP A 85 5.22 12.23 8.98
C ASP A 85 5.58 11.88 7.53
N GLY A 86 5.02 10.76 7.06
CA GLY A 86 5.09 10.35 5.68
C GLY A 86 4.11 9.24 5.37
N GLN A 87 3.78 9.10 4.09
CA GLN A 87 2.83 8.11 3.62
C GLN A 87 3.24 7.47 2.31
N LEU A 88 2.68 6.29 2.06
CA LEU A 88 2.73 5.59 0.80
C LEU A 88 1.36 5.00 0.50
N GLU A 89 0.93 5.15 -0.75
CA GLU A 89 -0.40 4.74 -1.17
C GLU A 89 -0.29 3.84 -2.38
N TYR A 90 -1.04 2.75 -2.35
CA TYR A 90 -1.14 1.74 -3.38
C TYR A 90 -2.56 1.66 -3.86
N ASP A 91 -2.73 1.50 -5.17
CA ASP A 91 -4.05 1.52 -5.77
C ASP A 91 -4.09 0.58 -6.98
N THR A 92 -5.22 -0.09 -7.22
CA THR A 92 -5.43 -0.91 -8.43
C THR A 92 -5.53 -0.07 -9.70
N SER A 93 -5.93 1.19 -9.59
CA SER A 93 -6.02 2.19 -10.65
C SER A 93 -5.22 3.47 -10.30
N PRO A 94 -3.89 3.37 -10.15
CA PRO A 94 -3.09 4.42 -9.51
C PRO A 94 -3.04 5.74 -10.28
N ARG A 95 -3.07 6.83 -9.52
CA ARG A 95 -3.03 8.22 -9.97
C ARG A 95 -1.93 8.99 -9.24
N GLY A 96 -1.31 9.93 -9.94
CA GLY A 96 -0.31 10.83 -9.36
C GLY A 96 0.91 10.07 -8.82
N ALA A 97 1.08 10.10 -7.50
CA ALA A 97 2.20 9.45 -6.81
C ALA A 97 1.85 8.07 -6.21
N GLN A 98 0.62 7.59 -6.40
CA GLN A 98 0.20 6.25 -5.96
C GLN A 98 1.01 5.18 -6.71
N LEU A 99 1.34 4.10 -6.01
CA LEU A 99 1.97 2.92 -6.58
C LEU A 99 0.91 1.90 -7.02
N PRO A 100 1.21 1.03 -7.99
CA PRO A 100 0.32 -0.08 -8.32
C PRO A 100 0.17 -1.06 -7.14
N LEU A 101 -1.06 -1.40 -6.78
CA LEU A 101 -1.37 -2.48 -5.83
C LEU A 101 -1.27 -3.84 -6.53
N ALA A 102 -0.06 -4.42 -6.54
CA ALA A 102 0.25 -5.69 -7.21
C ALA A 102 0.61 -6.82 -6.23
N PHE A 103 0.04 -6.78 -5.02
CA PHE A 103 0.25 -7.74 -3.94
C PHE A 103 -1.06 -7.97 -3.16
N ASP A 104 -1.09 -8.96 -2.28
CA ASP A 104 -2.25 -9.20 -1.41
C ASP A 104 -2.43 -8.03 -0.43
N PRO A 105 -3.53 -7.25 -0.52
CA PRO A 105 -3.73 -6.10 0.35
C PRO A 105 -3.93 -6.48 1.82
N PHE A 106 -4.19 -7.75 2.12
CA PHE A 106 -4.31 -8.28 3.48
C PHE A 106 -3.00 -8.80 4.07
N GLY A 107 -1.91 -8.80 3.30
CA GLY A 107 -0.59 -9.26 3.73
C GLY A 107 -0.09 -8.51 4.98
N HIS A 108 0.81 -9.16 5.71
CA HIS A 108 1.42 -8.60 6.91
C HIS A 108 2.32 -7.42 6.53
N VAL A 109 2.11 -6.28 7.20
CA VAL A 109 2.84 -5.03 6.89
C VAL A 109 3.87 -4.72 7.95
N ASP A 110 5.10 -4.50 7.50
CA ASP A 110 6.19 -3.94 8.30
C ASP A 110 6.66 -2.61 7.69
N VAL A 111 7.08 -1.68 8.55
CA VAL A 111 7.82 -0.49 8.15
C VAL A 111 9.22 -0.54 8.77
N ALA A 112 10.25 -0.48 7.94
CA ALA A 112 11.63 -0.63 8.35
C ALA A 112 12.50 0.59 7.99
N VAL A 113 13.50 0.85 8.82
CA VAL A 113 14.56 1.83 8.53
C VAL A 113 15.92 1.14 8.66
N SER A 114 16.77 1.27 7.64
CA SER A 114 18.09 0.62 7.61
C SER A 114 18.05 -0.89 7.93
N GLY A 115 17.02 -1.59 7.42
CA GLY A 115 16.82 -3.03 7.62
C GLY A 115 16.25 -3.44 8.98
N ARG A 116 15.91 -2.50 9.88
CA ARG A 116 15.30 -2.78 11.19
C ARG A 116 13.82 -2.38 11.18
N VAL A 117 12.94 -3.28 11.60
CA VAL A 117 11.49 -3.02 11.68
C VAL A 117 11.21 -2.03 12.81
N VAL A 118 10.61 -0.89 12.47
CA VAL A 118 10.20 0.18 13.39
C VAL A 118 8.75 -0.01 13.81
N LEU A 119 7.88 -0.31 12.85
CA LEU A 119 6.46 -0.54 13.03
C LEU A 119 6.07 -1.86 12.36
N SER A 120 5.19 -2.64 12.98
CA SER A 120 4.69 -3.90 12.43
C SER A 120 3.19 -4.05 12.63
N LEU A 121 2.50 -4.81 11.77
CA LEU A 121 1.07 -5.01 11.87
C LEU A 121 0.64 -5.68 13.18
N ASP A 122 1.32 -6.75 13.58
CA ASP A 122 0.91 -7.58 14.73
C ASP A 122 2.06 -8.19 15.55
N GLN A 123 3.31 -8.18 15.06
CA GLN A 123 4.43 -8.81 15.75
C GLN A 123 5.76 -8.12 15.46
N CYS A 124 6.45 -7.69 16.52
CA CYS A 124 7.79 -7.16 16.35
C CYS A 124 8.80 -8.31 16.22
N PRO A 125 9.65 -8.31 15.17
CA PRO A 125 10.70 -9.31 15.05
C PRO A 125 11.72 -9.16 16.18
N ALA A 126 12.40 -10.27 16.51
CA ALA A 126 13.56 -10.22 17.38
C ALA A 126 14.62 -9.31 16.74
N GLN A 127 15.07 -8.30 17.49
CA GLN A 127 16.02 -7.29 17.01
C GLN A 127 17.47 -7.76 17.05
#